data_AF-A0A6L0XPE9-F1
#
_entry.id   AF-A0A6L0XPE9-F1
#
_cell.length_a   1.000
_cell.length_b   1.000
_cell.length_c   1.000
_cell.angle_alpha   90.00
_cell.angle_beta   90.00
_cell.angle_gamma   90.00
#
_symmetry.space_group_name_H-M   'P 1'
#
loop_
_entity.id
_entity.type
_entity.pdbx_description
1 polymer ?
#
loop_
_entity_poly.entity_id
_entity_poly.type
_entity_poly.pdbx_seq_one_letter_code
_entity_poly.pdbx_strand_id
1 'polypeptide(L)'
;MSLQNDLQSKTASHVHSHCAHVLTNRYLNRGTAFTTEQRKKLGILGALPPTVETLEMQIERAWMQLCRYDKPINRYHHLVSIHATNTTLYYALVLTHIEELLPIIYTPTVGEACQNFSNYWVRERGMYLSKYLKGHFSEVMKESLYDNVDVIVITDGSRILGLGDLGANGIGISIGKCSLYVAGAGLHPSRVLPVVMDVGTNTERYLNDREYLGTREKRLDDDQFYSLLDEFMEAVKDTWPSAVVQFEDFSNNHCFDMLERYQKKYRCFNDDIQGTGAVIAAGFLNAVKKSGLGPLEQRIVVFGAGSAAVGVAKNIAQLASRMYNVDIAEVLKTFYLVDTKGLVSDTRGDKLAAHKVLLSRKDISAEDSQNLKSLEDVVQFVKPTALLGLGGVGPVFTEAIVKSVAANAARPIIFPLSNPTSKSEVMPDDAYRWTNGAAIIASGSPFPASTINGKTIKPSQGNNLYVFPGVGLGCALVQPSYIPDDLLVAASACLNLLTTPEQMEVEQLYPPLEDIHNISAHIATEVIMEAQRLGIDGNKDLPREKDAILAAIKTSQWVPHYPAELDVSLL
;
A
#
# COMPACT_ATOMS: atom_id res chain seq x y z
N MET A 1 -20.92 49.57 -36.95
CA MET A 1 -21.80 48.78 -36.06
C MET A 1 -21.76 47.26 -36.31
N SER A 2 -20.92 46.72 -37.21
CA SER A 2 -20.85 45.25 -37.43
C SER A 2 -19.61 44.55 -36.84
N LEU A 3 -18.61 45.28 -36.32
CA LEU A 3 -17.39 44.69 -35.76
C LEU A 3 -17.41 44.51 -34.22
N GLN A 4 -18.30 45.20 -33.50
CA GLN A 4 -18.45 45.03 -32.05
C GLN A 4 -19.37 43.85 -31.67
N ASN A 5 -20.32 43.48 -32.53
CA ASN A 5 -21.21 42.34 -32.28
C ASN A 5 -20.51 40.98 -32.49
N ASP A 6 -19.49 40.91 -33.35
CA ASP A 6 -18.74 39.68 -33.63
C ASP A 6 -17.68 39.35 -32.56
N LEU A 7 -17.19 40.34 -31.83
CA LEU A 7 -16.28 40.14 -30.70
C LEU A 7 -17.03 39.72 -29.42
N GLN A 8 -18.25 40.21 -29.21
CA GLN A 8 -19.13 39.75 -28.13
C GLN A 8 -19.70 38.35 -28.38
N SER A 9 -20.00 37.99 -29.64
CA SER A 9 -20.47 36.62 -29.97
C SER A 9 -19.36 35.58 -29.80
N LYS A 10 -18.10 35.91 -30.14
CA LYS A 10 -16.94 35.01 -29.95
C LYS A 10 -16.57 34.83 -28.48
N THR A 11 -16.60 35.89 -27.66
CA THR A 11 -16.38 35.75 -26.20
C THR A 11 -17.52 35.02 -25.50
N ALA A 12 -18.78 35.24 -25.90
CA ALA A 12 -19.91 34.45 -25.39
C ALA A 12 -19.84 32.97 -25.81
N SER A 13 -19.37 32.67 -27.04
CA SER A 13 -19.17 31.29 -27.51
C SER A 13 -18.03 30.56 -26.75
N HIS A 14 -16.98 31.29 -26.36
CA HIS A 14 -15.90 30.75 -25.52
C HIS A 14 -16.34 30.54 -24.06
N VAL A 15 -17.21 31.37 -23.50
CA VAL A 15 -17.74 31.15 -22.13
C VAL A 15 -18.71 29.96 -22.08
N HIS A 16 -19.49 29.73 -23.15
CA HIS A 16 -20.35 28.54 -23.24
C HIS A 16 -19.58 27.23 -23.46
N SER A 17 -18.41 27.25 -24.11
CA SER A 17 -17.60 26.03 -24.25
C SER A 17 -17.03 25.55 -22.92
N HIS A 18 -16.60 26.45 -22.03
CA HIS A 18 -16.03 26.12 -20.71
C HIS A 18 -17.05 25.48 -19.75
N CYS A 19 -18.34 25.80 -19.93
CA CYS A 19 -19.39 25.42 -18.99
C CYS A 19 -19.86 23.96 -19.12
N ALA A 20 -19.77 23.34 -20.30
CA ALA A 20 -20.09 21.92 -20.49
C ALA A 20 -18.98 20.97 -20.00
N HIS A 21 -17.74 21.45 -19.89
CA HIS A 21 -16.60 20.65 -19.42
C HIS A 21 -16.72 20.21 -17.96
N VAL A 22 -17.55 20.89 -17.15
CA VAL A 22 -17.80 20.52 -15.75
C VAL A 22 -18.36 19.11 -15.59
N LEU A 23 -19.16 18.64 -16.55
CA LEU A 23 -19.73 17.29 -16.52
C LEU A 23 -18.72 16.21 -16.89
N THR A 24 -17.65 16.57 -17.60
CA THR A 24 -16.57 15.66 -18.01
C THR A 24 -15.33 15.75 -17.12
N ASN A 25 -15.21 16.79 -16.30
CA ASN A 25 -14.14 16.93 -15.32
C ASN A 25 -14.50 16.16 -14.05
N ARG A 26 -13.80 15.06 -13.79
CA ARG A 26 -14.05 14.17 -12.65
C ARG A 26 -13.95 14.83 -11.27
N TYR A 27 -13.19 15.92 -11.13
CA TYR A 27 -13.02 16.63 -9.86
C TYR A 27 -14.13 17.64 -9.61
N LEU A 28 -14.74 18.16 -10.68
CA LEU A 28 -15.81 19.17 -10.60
C LEU A 28 -17.21 18.58 -10.75
N ASN A 29 -17.33 17.46 -11.46
CA ASN A 29 -18.62 16.86 -11.75
C ASN A 29 -19.32 16.41 -10.46
N ARG A 30 -20.58 16.83 -10.34
CA ARG A 30 -21.47 16.48 -9.23
C ARG A 30 -22.66 15.63 -9.69
N GLY A 31 -22.75 15.34 -10.99
CA GLY A 31 -23.88 14.64 -11.59
C GLY A 31 -25.22 15.31 -11.22
N THR A 32 -26.15 14.51 -10.75
CA THR A 32 -27.49 14.94 -10.29
C THR A 32 -27.47 15.89 -9.08
N ALA A 33 -26.33 16.05 -8.38
CA ALA A 33 -26.22 16.94 -7.22
C ALA A 33 -25.98 18.42 -7.57
N PHE A 34 -25.81 18.77 -8.85
CA PHE A 34 -25.89 20.18 -9.25
C PHE A 34 -27.29 20.73 -8.98
N THR A 35 -27.37 21.84 -8.23
CA THR A 35 -28.65 22.52 -7.98
C THR A 35 -29.20 23.13 -9.27
N THR A 36 -30.50 23.40 -9.32
CA THR A 36 -31.11 24.04 -10.50
C THR A 36 -30.46 25.39 -10.84
N GLU A 37 -30.04 26.16 -9.84
CA GLU A 37 -29.33 27.43 -10.03
C GLU A 37 -27.92 27.22 -10.58
N GLN A 38 -27.17 26.24 -10.05
CA GLN A 38 -25.86 25.87 -10.60
C GLN A 38 -26.00 25.41 -12.04
N ARG A 39 -27.01 24.59 -12.37
CA ARG A 39 -27.26 24.13 -13.74
C ARG A 39 -27.54 25.30 -14.70
N LYS A 40 -28.30 26.31 -14.26
CA LYS A 40 -28.54 27.56 -15.02
C LYS A 40 -27.24 28.31 -15.24
N LYS A 41 -26.48 28.56 -14.16
CA LYS A 41 -25.23 29.33 -14.20
C LYS A 41 -24.17 28.67 -15.11
N LEU A 42 -24.11 27.34 -15.08
CA LEU A 42 -23.20 26.52 -15.88
C LEU A 42 -23.80 26.15 -17.24
N GLY A 43 -24.95 26.67 -17.66
CA GLY A 43 -25.53 26.35 -18.97
C GLY A 43 -25.79 24.85 -19.24
N ILE A 44 -25.93 24.03 -18.19
CA ILE A 44 -26.19 22.57 -18.27
C ILE A 44 -27.66 22.22 -17.98
N LEU A 45 -28.57 23.19 -18.08
CA LEU A 45 -30.01 22.91 -18.05
C LEU A 45 -30.39 21.97 -19.19
N GLY A 46 -31.14 20.91 -18.86
CA GLY A 46 -31.53 19.88 -19.82
C GLY A 46 -30.48 18.79 -20.06
N ALA A 47 -29.24 18.95 -19.56
CA ALA A 47 -28.19 17.93 -19.68
C ALA A 47 -28.28 16.81 -18.62
N LEU A 48 -29.08 17.01 -17.57
CA LEU A 48 -29.25 16.08 -16.44
C LEU A 48 -30.74 15.88 -16.12
N PRO A 49 -31.14 14.73 -15.53
CA PRO A 49 -32.50 14.51 -15.05
C PRO A 49 -32.97 15.62 -14.09
N PRO A 50 -34.28 15.94 -14.02
CA PRO A 50 -34.78 17.10 -13.28
C PRO A 50 -34.57 17.01 -11.76
N THR A 51 -34.49 15.80 -11.21
CA THR A 51 -34.23 15.58 -9.78
C THR A 51 -32.84 16.09 -9.38
N VAL A 52 -32.79 16.78 -8.24
CA VAL A 52 -31.53 17.17 -7.58
C VAL A 52 -31.33 16.21 -6.41
N GLU A 53 -30.26 15.43 -6.44
CA GLU A 53 -29.89 14.49 -5.36
C GLU A 53 -28.92 15.17 -4.38
N THR A 54 -28.95 14.78 -3.11
CA THR A 54 -27.82 15.05 -2.21
C THR A 54 -26.68 14.05 -2.48
N LEU A 55 -25.50 14.28 -1.91
CA LEU A 55 -24.41 13.31 -2.02
C LEU A 55 -24.81 11.96 -1.38
N GLU A 56 -25.52 11.97 -0.26
CA GLU A 56 -26.00 10.78 0.44
C GLU A 56 -26.96 9.96 -0.44
N MET A 57 -27.88 10.62 -1.15
CA MET A 57 -28.77 9.95 -2.11
C MET A 57 -27.98 9.32 -3.26
N GLN A 58 -26.93 9.99 -3.75
CA GLN A 58 -26.05 9.42 -4.79
C GLN A 58 -25.26 8.22 -4.28
N ILE A 59 -24.77 8.25 -3.04
CA ILE A 59 -24.08 7.13 -2.38
C ILE A 59 -25.04 5.95 -2.30
N GLU A 60 -26.25 6.12 -1.78
CA GLU A 60 -27.24 5.05 -1.65
C GLU A 60 -27.57 4.44 -3.02
N ARG A 61 -27.78 5.28 -4.04
CA ARG A 61 -28.03 4.80 -5.41
C ARG A 61 -26.84 4.03 -5.97
N ALA A 62 -25.61 4.51 -5.79
CA ALA A 62 -24.40 3.83 -6.27
C ALA A 62 -24.17 2.51 -5.53
N TRP A 63 -24.42 2.47 -4.22
CA TRP A 63 -24.35 1.27 -3.39
C TRP A 63 -25.35 0.21 -3.84
N MET A 64 -26.61 0.60 -4.10
CA MET A 64 -27.63 -0.32 -4.65
C MET A 64 -27.22 -0.88 -6.02
N GLN A 65 -26.55 -0.09 -6.87
CA GLN A 65 -26.02 -0.58 -8.15
C GLN A 65 -24.91 -1.60 -7.94
N LEU A 66 -23.99 -1.36 -7.01
CA LEU A 66 -22.90 -2.29 -6.68
C LEU A 66 -23.42 -3.62 -6.12
N CYS A 67 -24.46 -3.56 -5.28
CA CYS A 67 -25.08 -4.74 -4.70
C CYS A 67 -25.74 -5.68 -5.73
N ARG A 68 -25.99 -5.20 -6.96
CA ARG A 68 -26.52 -6.03 -8.06
C ARG A 68 -25.46 -6.90 -8.73
N TYR A 69 -24.18 -6.64 -8.49
CA TYR A 69 -23.10 -7.46 -9.02
C TYR A 69 -22.69 -8.54 -8.02
N ASP A 70 -22.69 -9.79 -8.48
CA ASP A 70 -22.25 -10.93 -7.67
C ASP A 70 -20.73 -11.04 -7.60
N LYS A 71 -20.04 -10.76 -8.71
CA LYS A 71 -18.59 -10.92 -8.82
C LYS A 71 -17.85 -9.67 -8.36
N PRO A 72 -16.81 -9.78 -7.51
CA PRO A 72 -15.99 -8.65 -7.06
C PRO A 72 -15.43 -7.80 -8.21
N ILE A 73 -14.93 -8.44 -9.28
CA ILE A 73 -14.36 -7.74 -10.43
C ILE A 73 -15.36 -6.83 -11.15
N ASN A 74 -16.65 -7.20 -11.20
CA ASN A 74 -17.69 -6.36 -11.79
C ASN A 74 -17.95 -5.12 -10.92
N ARG A 75 -17.91 -5.28 -9.59
CA ARG A 75 -17.99 -4.15 -8.65
C ARG A 75 -16.79 -3.21 -8.82
N TYR A 76 -15.58 -3.77 -8.99
CA TYR A 76 -14.38 -3.00 -9.28
C TYR A 76 -14.53 -2.14 -10.54
N HIS A 77 -14.97 -2.72 -11.67
CA HIS A 77 -15.17 -1.96 -12.91
C HIS A 77 -16.24 -0.87 -12.78
N HIS A 78 -17.33 -1.14 -12.05
CA HIS A 78 -18.35 -0.14 -11.77
C HIS A 78 -17.78 1.03 -10.95
N LEU A 79 -16.97 0.74 -9.93
CA LEU A 79 -16.28 1.76 -9.13
C LEU A 79 -15.30 2.58 -9.96
N VAL A 80 -14.52 1.95 -10.85
CA VAL A 80 -13.64 2.66 -11.79
C VAL A 80 -14.43 3.63 -12.68
N SER A 81 -15.61 3.25 -13.15
CA SER A 81 -16.49 4.13 -13.93
C SER A 81 -16.99 5.33 -13.13
N ILE A 82 -17.40 5.12 -11.87
CA ILE A 82 -17.77 6.21 -10.96
C ILE A 82 -16.56 7.13 -10.75
N HIS A 83 -15.40 6.55 -10.47
CA HIS A 83 -14.19 7.30 -10.18
C HIS A 83 -13.75 8.17 -11.37
N ALA A 84 -13.80 7.62 -12.58
CA ALA A 84 -13.44 8.32 -13.82
C ALA A 84 -14.37 9.52 -14.12
N THR A 85 -15.56 9.56 -13.53
CA THR A 85 -16.57 10.60 -13.82
C THR A 85 -16.87 11.52 -12.64
N ASN A 86 -16.72 11.06 -11.40
CA ASN A 86 -17.08 11.80 -10.19
C ASN A 86 -16.23 11.32 -9.00
N THR A 87 -15.10 11.99 -8.81
CA THR A 87 -14.10 11.66 -7.78
C THR A 87 -14.68 11.80 -6.37
N THR A 88 -15.48 12.84 -6.10
CA THR A 88 -16.11 13.03 -4.79
C THR A 88 -17.06 11.89 -4.45
N LEU A 89 -17.94 11.49 -5.37
CA LEU A 89 -18.88 10.39 -5.15
C LEU A 89 -18.14 9.06 -4.92
N TYR A 90 -17.08 8.79 -5.70
CA TYR A 90 -16.28 7.58 -5.53
C TYR A 90 -15.72 7.48 -4.10
N TYR A 91 -15.03 8.52 -3.61
CA TYR A 91 -14.44 8.48 -2.27
C TYR A 91 -15.48 8.55 -1.16
N ALA A 92 -16.58 9.29 -1.34
CA ALA A 92 -17.68 9.30 -0.36
C ALA A 92 -18.27 7.90 -0.19
N LEU A 93 -18.48 7.19 -1.31
CA LEU A 93 -18.97 5.81 -1.32
C LEU A 93 -17.97 4.84 -0.68
N VAL A 94 -16.67 4.94 -1.03
CA VAL A 94 -15.61 4.11 -0.45
C VAL A 94 -15.50 4.31 1.05
N LEU A 95 -15.50 5.55 1.56
CA LEU A 95 -15.41 5.82 2.99
C LEU A 95 -16.66 5.37 3.75
N THR A 96 -17.84 5.47 3.14
CA THR A 96 -19.10 5.03 3.77
C THR A 96 -19.16 3.51 3.94
N HIS A 97 -18.57 2.76 3.01
CA HIS A 97 -18.60 1.28 2.99
C HIS A 97 -17.17 0.70 2.92
N ILE A 98 -16.26 1.24 3.75
CA ILE A 98 -14.83 0.94 3.62
C ILE A 98 -14.51 -0.53 3.87
N GLU A 99 -15.19 -1.17 4.84
CA GLU A 99 -14.98 -2.59 5.14
C GLU A 99 -15.33 -3.48 3.94
N GLU A 100 -16.44 -3.20 3.25
CA GLU A 100 -16.91 -3.98 2.11
C GLU A 100 -16.19 -3.64 0.81
N LEU A 101 -15.78 -2.39 0.63
CA LEU A 101 -15.19 -1.92 -0.62
C LEU A 101 -13.67 -2.00 -0.66
N LEU A 102 -12.97 -2.02 0.48
CA LEU A 102 -11.52 -2.22 0.51
C LEU A 102 -11.06 -3.49 -0.24
N PRO A 103 -11.66 -4.69 -0.04
CA PRO A 103 -11.27 -5.88 -0.81
C PRO A 103 -11.66 -5.82 -2.29
N ILE A 104 -12.48 -4.84 -2.69
CA ILE A 104 -12.86 -4.59 -4.09
C ILE A 104 -11.88 -3.65 -4.76
N ILE A 105 -11.55 -2.50 -4.15
CA ILE A 105 -10.65 -1.49 -4.75
C ILE A 105 -9.17 -1.81 -4.57
N TYR A 106 -8.87 -2.77 -3.69
CA TYR A 106 -7.51 -3.24 -3.41
C TYR A 106 -7.45 -4.77 -3.39
N THR A 107 -6.56 -5.36 -2.60
CA THR A 107 -6.37 -6.82 -2.57
C THR A 107 -7.58 -7.53 -1.97
N PRO A 108 -8.04 -8.65 -2.57
CA PRO A 108 -7.41 -9.37 -3.69
C PRO A 108 -7.88 -8.91 -5.10
N THR A 109 -8.99 -8.20 -5.24
CA THR A 109 -9.65 -7.94 -6.54
C THR A 109 -8.77 -7.12 -7.50
N VAL A 110 -7.96 -6.18 -7.00
CA VAL A 110 -7.03 -5.40 -7.83
C VAL A 110 -6.01 -6.29 -8.56
N GLY A 111 -5.64 -7.45 -7.99
CA GLY A 111 -4.76 -8.42 -8.65
C GLY A 111 -5.41 -9.04 -9.89
N GLU A 112 -6.69 -9.41 -9.80
CA GLU A 112 -7.48 -9.90 -10.94
C GLU A 112 -7.64 -8.79 -12.01
N ALA A 113 -7.87 -7.55 -11.57
CA ALA A 113 -7.93 -6.40 -12.45
C ALA A 113 -6.60 -6.20 -13.20
N CYS A 114 -5.45 -6.28 -12.52
CA CYS A 114 -4.13 -6.20 -13.14
C CYS A 114 -3.89 -7.33 -14.16
N GLN A 115 -4.31 -8.57 -13.90
CA GLN A 115 -4.12 -9.66 -14.87
C GLN A 115 -4.85 -9.42 -16.20
N ASN A 116 -5.89 -8.60 -16.20
CA ASN A 116 -6.72 -8.32 -17.38
C ASN A 116 -6.82 -6.81 -17.69
N PHE A 117 -5.89 -5.99 -17.18
CA PHE A 117 -6.04 -4.54 -17.17
C PHE A 117 -6.22 -3.96 -18.56
N SER A 118 -5.42 -4.45 -19.52
CA SER A 118 -5.53 -4.07 -20.92
C SER A 118 -6.90 -4.35 -21.55
N ASN A 119 -7.52 -5.49 -21.21
CA ASN A 119 -8.83 -5.88 -21.75
C ASN A 119 -9.98 -5.02 -21.24
N TYR A 120 -9.82 -4.46 -20.05
CA TYR A 120 -10.81 -3.61 -19.39
C TYR A 120 -10.38 -2.15 -19.33
N TRP A 121 -9.42 -1.77 -20.16
CA TRP A 121 -8.85 -0.44 -20.10
C TRP A 121 -9.92 0.61 -20.34
N VAL A 122 -10.00 1.53 -19.38
CA VAL A 122 -10.74 2.78 -19.49
C VAL A 122 -9.79 3.88 -19.08
N ARG A 123 -9.96 5.07 -19.65
CA ARG A 123 -9.14 6.23 -19.29
C ARG A 123 -9.46 6.64 -17.85
N GLU A 124 -8.69 6.13 -16.89
CA GLU A 124 -8.83 6.45 -15.47
C GLU A 124 -7.88 7.60 -15.06
N ARG A 125 -6.77 7.30 -14.41
CA ARG A 125 -5.69 8.23 -14.05
C ARG A 125 -4.33 7.53 -14.13
N GLY A 126 -3.29 8.32 -14.02
CA GLY A 126 -1.92 7.87 -13.97
C GLY A 126 -1.10 8.24 -15.20
N MET A 127 0.19 7.97 -15.09
CA MET A 127 1.21 8.30 -16.09
C MET A 127 1.92 7.02 -16.53
N TYR A 128 2.01 6.82 -17.85
CA TYR A 128 2.67 5.68 -18.46
C TYR A 128 4.00 6.16 -19.05
N LEU A 129 5.10 5.77 -18.41
CA LEU A 129 6.46 6.14 -18.81
C LEU A 129 7.11 4.95 -19.48
N SER A 130 6.94 4.84 -20.80
CA SER A 130 7.58 3.77 -21.58
C SER A 130 9.07 4.03 -21.77
N LYS A 131 9.83 2.95 -21.96
CA LYS A 131 11.26 3.03 -22.29
C LYS A 131 11.59 3.87 -23.53
N TYR A 132 10.63 4.07 -24.45
CA TYR A 132 10.83 4.88 -25.66
C TYR A 132 10.76 6.38 -25.39
N LEU A 133 10.32 6.80 -24.19
CA LEU A 133 10.28 8.20 -23.75
C LEU A 133 11.56 8.62 -23.01
N LYS A 134 12.62 7.80 -23.05
CA LYS A 134 13.93 8.15 -22.50
C LYS A 134 14.41 9.50 -23.05
N GLY A 135 14.84 10.38 -22.17
CA GLY A 135 15.24 11.76 -22.48
C GLY A 135 14.09 12.78 -22.44
N HIS A 136 12.84 12.33 -22.26
CA HIS A 136 11.65 13.17 -22.32
C HIS A 136 10.81 13.14 -21.02
N PHE A 137 11.25 12.47 -19.95
CA PHE A 137 10.43 12.38 -18.73
C PHE A 137 10.12 13.74 -18.10
N SER A 138 11.08 14.68 -18.09
CA SER A 138 10.84 16.03 -17.56
C SER A 138 9.81 16.80 -18.40
N GLU A 139 9.84 16.66 -19.73
CA GLU A 139 8.85 17.25 -20.63
C GLU A 139 7.46 16.67 -20.36
N VAL A 140 7.34 15.35 -20.31
CA VAL A 140 6.08 14.63 -20.02
C VAL A 140 5.48 15.08 -18.68
N MET A 141 6.30 15.24 -17.63
CA MET A 141 5.81 15.67 -16.32
C MET A 141 5.34 17.13 -16.32
N LYS A 142 6.09 18.04 -16.95
CA LYS A 142 5.75 19.48 -17.03
C LYS A 142 4.51 19.76 -17.88
N GLU A 143 4.26 18.96 -18.91
CA GLU A 143 3.07 19.08 -19.76
C GLU A 143 1.87 18.26 -19.26
N SER A 144 2.03 17.53 -18.15
CA SER A 144 0.97 16.71 -17.58
C SER A 144 -0.14 17.55 -16.94
N LEU A 145 -1.29 16.91 -16.67
CA LEU A 145 -2.40 17.53 -15.94
C LEU A 145 -2.18 17.59 -14.42
N TYR A 146 -0.96 17.34 -13.94
CA TYR A 146 -0.62 17.29 -12.52
C TYR A 146 0.30 18.46 -12.17
N ASP A 147 -0.20 19.42 -11.39
CA ASP A 147 0.59 20.60 -11.03
C ASP A 147 1.38 20.41 -9.72
N ASN A 148 0.70 19.97 -8.65
CA ASN A 148 1.26 19.90 -7.29
C ASN A 148 1.10 18.49 -6.72
N VAL A 149 2.05 17.60 -7.04
CA VAL A 149 2.04 16.21 -6.58
C VAL A 149 2.71 16.09 -5.21
N ASP A 150 1.99 15.52 -4.24
CA ASP A 150 2.52 15.20 -2.91
C ASP A 150 3.07 13.79 -2.83
N VAL A 151 2.40 12.84 -3.51
CA VAL A 151 2.76 11.42 -3.45
C VAL A 151 2.68 10.81 -4.84
N ILE A 152 3.75 10.13 -5.22
CA ILE A 152 3.84 9.32 -6.42
C ILE A 152 3.95 7.86 -6.00
N VAL A 153 3.10 6.99 -6.54
CA VAL A 153 3.27 5.55 -6.43
C VAL A 153 3.69 5.01 -7.78
N ILE A 154 4.87 4.40 -7.86
CA ILE A 154 5.44 3.89 -9.10
C ILE A 154 5.68 2.38 -9.00
N THR A 155 5.40 1.69 -10.10
CA THR A 155 5.75 0.27 -10.31
C THR A 155 6.30 0.07 -11.73
N ASP A 156 7.11 -0.97 -11.95
CA ASP A 156 7.44 -1.47 -13.29
C ASP A 156 6.64 -2.75 -13.66
N GLY A 157 5.75 -3.18 -12.77
CA GLY A 157 4.92 -4.36 -12.92
C GLY A 157 5.67 -5.70 -12.93
N SER A 158 6.94 -5.74 -12.51
CA SER A 158 7.76 -6.97 -12.56
C SER A 158 7.40 -8.00 -11.50
N ARG A 159 6.77 -7.60 -10.40
CA ARG A 159 6.38 -8.49 -9.31
C ARG A 159 5.08 -8.02 -8.66
N ILE A 160 3.99 -8.02 -9.43
CA ILE A 160 2.67 -7.65 -8.90
C ILE A 160 2.19 -8.70 -7.88
N LEU A 161 2.15 -8.35 -6.60
CA LEU A 161 1.74 -9.25 -5.51
C LEU A 161 2.46 -10.63 -5.62
N GLY A 162 1.69 -11.72 -5.47
CA GLY A 162 2.13 -13.10 -5.78
C GLY A 162 1.80 -13.56 -7.21
N LEU A 163 1.53 -12.64 -8.15
CA LEU A 163 1.08 -12.92 -9.52
C LEU A 163 2.19 -12.84 -10.56
N GLY A 164 3.34 -12.24 -10.20
CA GLY A 164 4.53 -12.17 -11.06
C GLY A 164 4.54 -10.96 -11.98
N ASP A 165 5.17 -11.11 -13.14
CA ASP A 165 5.38 -10.03 -14.10
C ASP A 165 4.12 -9.76 -14.94
N LEU A 166 3.49 -8.61 -14.70
CA LEU A 166 2.31 -8.13 -15.44
C LEU A 166 2.61 -6.94 -16.35
N GLY A 167 3.86 -6.48 -16.42
CA GLY A 167 4.29 -5.33 -17.23
C GLY A 167 3.45 -4.08 -16.96
N ALA A 168 3.05 -3.38 -18.02
CA ALA A 168 2.27 -2.14 -17.95
C ALA A 168 0.89 -2.32 -17.27
N ASN A 169 0.33 -3.54 -17.25
CA ASN A 169 -0.91 -3.81 -16.53
C ASN A 169 -0.76 -3.64 -15.01
N GLY A 170 0.48 -3.61 -14.50
CA GLY A 170 0.78 -3.34 -13.10
C GLY A 170 0.32 -1.98 -12.58
N ILE A 171 0.03 -1.01 -13.47
CA ILE A 171 -0.48 0.32 -13.11
C ILE A 171 -1.71 0.28 -12.17
N GLY A 172 -2.53 -0.79 -12.24
CA GLY A 172 -3.67 -0.97 -11.35
C GLY A 172 -3.29 -0.96 -9.86
N ILE A 173 -2.09 -1.44 -9.50
CA ILE A 173 -1.57 -1.37 -8.13
C ILE A 173 -1.26 0.07 -7.74
N SER A 174 -0.53 0.82 -8.58
CA SER A 174 -0.26 2.24 -8.33
C SER A 174 -1.56 3.03 -8.17
N ILE A 175 -2.56 2.79 -9.02
CA ILE A 175 -3.88 3.41 -8.93
C ILE A 175 -4.55 3.06 -7.61
N GLY A 176 -4.57 1.79 -7.23
CA GLY A 176 -5.14 1.30 -5.97
C GLY A 176 -4.49 1.96 -4.76
N LYS A 177 -3.15 1.96 -4.68
CA LYS A 177 -2.39 2.62 -3.61
C LYS A 177 -2.67 4.12 -3.52
N CYS A 178 -2.73 4.84 -4.65
CA CYS A 178 -3.14 6.24 -4.65
C CYS A 178 -4.58 6.44 -4.14
N SER A 179 -5.51 5.52 -4.45
CA SER A 179 -6.87 5.57 -3.88
C SER A 179 -6.83 5.42 -2.36
N LEU A 180 -5.97 4.55 -1.85
CA LEU A 180 -5.78 4.34 -0.42
C LEU A 180 -5.05 5.48 0.29
N TYR A 181 -4.20 6.24 -0.41
CA TYR A 181 -3.68 7.50 0.14
C TYR A 181 -4.78 8.53 0.37
N VAL A 182 -5.72 8.65 -0.57
CA VAL A 182 -6.85 9.57 -0.44
C VAL A 182 -7.81 9.08 0.63
N ALA A 183 -8.25 7.82 0.57
CA ALA A 183 -9.20 7.24 1.52
C ALA A 183 -8.61 6.95 2.91
N GLY A 184 -7.29 6.78 3.02
CA GLY A 184 -6.62 6.45 4.27
C GLY A 184 -6.04 7.67 4.97
N ALA A 185 -5.41 8.57 4.23
CA ALA A 185 -4.75 9.75 4.80
C ALA A 185 -5.50 11.07 4.55
N GLY A 186 -6.53 11.10 3.71
CA GLY A 186 -7.17 12.36 3.33
C GLY A 186 -6.26 13.23 2.47
N LEU A 187 -5.35 12.65 1.69
CA LEU A 187 -4.65 13.44 0.66
C LEU A 187 -5.64 13.89 -0.41
N HIS A 188 -5.46 15.10 -0.93
CA HIS A 188 -6.33 15.58 -2.01
C HIS A 188 -6.13 14.70 -3.26
N PRO A 189 -7.21 14.23 -3.93
CA PRO A 189 -7.10 13.26 -5.01
C PRO A 189 -6.36 13.74 -6.26
N SER A 190 -6.23 15.06 -6.46
CA SER A 190 -5.40 15.62 -7.55
C SER A 190 -3.91 15.70 -7.21
N ARG A 191 -3.53 15.44 -5.95
CA ARG A 191 -2.14 15.54 -5.46
C ARG A 191 -1.46 14.16 -5.31
N VAL A 192 -2.14 13.10 -5.76
CA VAL A 192 -1.59 11.73 -5.81
C VAL A 192 -1.45 11.27 -7.26
N LEU A 193 -0.28 10.75 -7.63
CA LEU A 193 0.05 10.37 -9.00
C LEU A 193 0.43 8.89 -9.08
N PRO A 194 -0.40 8.05 -9.72
CA PRO A 194 -0.01 6.68 -10.03
C PRO A 194 0.85 6.65 -11.30
N VAL A 195 1.96 5.93 -11.27
CA VAL A 195 2.91 5.80 -12.38
C VAL A 195 3.17 4.32 -12.66
N VAL A 196 3.31 3.99 -13.94
CA VAL A 196 3.92 2.74 -14.40
C VAL A 196 5.09 3.05 -15.30
N MET A 197 6.23 2.44 -15.00
CA MET A 197 7.42 2.49 -15.84
C MET A 197 7.44 1.25 -16.75
N ASP A 198 7.01 1.42 -17.99
CA ASP A 198 6.90 0.33 -18.95
C ASP A 198 8.24 0.07 -19.64
N VAL A 199 9.01 -0.84 -19.05
CA VAL A 199 10.31 -1.32 -19.55
C VAL A 199 10.20 -2.61 -20.36
N GLY A 200 8.98 -3.01 -20.73
CA GLY A 200 8.68 -4.32 -21.30
C GLY A 200 8.24 -5.35 -20.25
N THR A 201 8.05 -6.59 -20.68
CA THR A 201 7.64 -7.71 -19.82
C THR A 201 8.30 -9.02 -20.25
N ASN A 202 8.62 -9.88 -19.30
CA ASN A 202 9.15 -11.22 -19.56
C ASN A 202 8.06 -12.28 -19.71
N THR A 203 6.80 -11.94 -19.44
CA THR A 203 5.67 -12.87 -19.50
C THR A 203 5.24 -13.14 -20.94
N GLU A 204 5.49 -14.36 -21.42
CA GLU A 204 5.17 -14.81 -22.78
C GLU A 204 3.72 -14.58 -23.18
N ARG A 205 2.78 -14.73 -22.25
CA ARG A 205 1.36 -14.47 -22.52
C ARG A 205 1.15 -13.05 -23.04
N TYR A 206 1.71 -12.03 -22.37
CA TYR A 206 1.51 -10.63 -22.75
C TYR A 206 2.32 -10.22 -23.98
N LEU A 207 3.49 -10.82 -24.19
CA LEU A 207 4.26 -10.61 -25.43
C LEU A 207 3.50 -11.06 -26.68
N ASN A 208 2.70 -12.12 -26.55
CA ASN A 208 1.90 -12.69 -27.63
C ASN A 208 0.45 -12.19 -27.65
N ASP A 209 0.03 -11.38 -26.67
CA ASP A 209 -1.33 -10.87 -26.55
C ASP A 209 -1.48 -9.58 -27.37
N ARG A 210 -2.39 -9.59 -28.36
CA ARG A 210 -2.67 -8.43 -29.20
C ARG A 210 -3.33 -7.30 -28.44
N GLU A 211 -4.11 -7.63 -27.41
CA GLU A 211 -4.85 -6.66 -26.61
C GLU A 211 -3.97 -6.04 -25.52
N TYR A 212 -2.79 -6.60 -25.24
CA TYR A 212 -1.87 -6.01 -24.27
C TYR A 212 -1.40 -4.62 -24.72
N LEU A 213 -1.66 -3.62 -23.87
CA LEU A 213 -1.41 -2.20 -24.13
C LEU A 213 0.00 -1.74 -23.77
N GLY A 214 0.78 -2.56 -23.08
CA GLY A 214 2.18 -2.27 -22.77
C GLY A 214 3.14 -2.65 -23.87
N THR A 215 4.42 -2.41 -23.63
CA THR A 215 5.50 -2.73 -24.56
C THR A 215 5.68 -4.24 -24.69
N ARG A 216 5.44 -4.78 -25.90
CA ARG A 216 5.59 -6.21 -26.24
C ARG A 216 7.04 -6.59 -26.55
N GLU A 217 7.95 -6.21 -25.67
CA GLU A 217 9.36 -6.60 -25.72
C GLU A 217 9.80 -7.09 -24.34
N LYS A 218 10.87 -7.88 -24.30
CA LYS A 218 11.47 -8.32 -23.04
C LYS A 218 11.94 -7.12 -22.22
N ARG A 219 11.99 -7.33 -20.90
CA ARG A 219 12.49 -6.31 -19.96
C ARG A 219 13.92 -5.91 -20.30
N LEU A 220 14.22 -4.66 -20.03
CA LEU A 220 15.57 -4.10 -20.13
C LEU A 220 16.55 -4.81 -19.19
N ASP A 221 17.83 -4.75 -19.54
CA ASP A 221 18.89 -5.08 -18.59
C ASP A 221 19.01 -4.02 -17.48
N ASP A 222 19.79 -4.32 -16.44
CA ASP A 222 19.90 -3.48 -15.25
C ASP A 222 20.48 -2.10 -15.56
N ASP A 223 21.49 -2.00 -16.43
CA ASP A 223 22.11 -0.71 -16.78
C ASP A 223 21.11 0.22 -17.48
N GLN A 224 20.35 -0.33 -18.43
CA GLN A 224 19.31 0.39 -19.15
C GLN A 224 18.14 0.76 -18.23
N PHE A 225 17.71 -0.16 -17.37
CA PHE A 225 16.65 0.05 -16.37
C PHE A 225 17.02 1.17 -15.39
N TYR A 226 18.18 1.10 -14.75
CA TYR A 226 18.60 2.13 -13.80
C TYR A 226 18.84 3.48 -14.47
N SER A 227 19.31 3.50 -15.72
CA SER A 227 19.44 4.76 -16.46
C SER A 227 18.08 5.45 -16.70
N LEU A 228 17.00 4.69 -16.92
CA LEU A 228 15.64 5.26 -17.00
C LEU A 228 15.13 5.71 -15.64
N LEU A 229 15.34 4.89 -14.61
CA LEU A 229 14.87 5.20 -13.27
C LEU A 229 15.59 6.43 -12.69
N ASP A 230 16.88 6.60 -12.96
CA ASP A 230 17.64 7.81 -12.62
C ASP A 230 17.04 9.06 -13.26
N GLU A 231 16.72 9.00 -14.56
CA GLU A 231 16.05 10.11 -15.27
C GLU A 231 14.71 10.43 -14.62
N PHE A 232 13.92 9.40 -14.26
CA PHE A 232 12.65 9.58 -13.58
C PHE A 232 12.83 10.28 -12.23
N MET A 233 13.79 9.84 -11.41
CA MET A 233 14.00 10.41 -10.07
C MET A 233 14.45 11.87 -10.14
N GLU A 234 15.34 12.24 -11.07
CA GLU A 234 15.73 13.64 -11.27
C GLU A 234 14.56 14.47 -11.84
N ALA A 235 13.80 13.95 -12.81
CA ALA A 235 12.65 14.66 -13.37
C ALA A 235 11.57 14.94 -12.32
N VAL A 236 11.30 13.98 -11.41
CA VAL A 236 10.39 14.18 -10.27
C VAL A 236 10.92 15.26 -9.33
N LYS A 237 12.20 15.19 -8.95
CA LYS A 237 12.81 16.15 -8.03
C LYS A 237 12.77 17.58 -8.58
N ASP A 238 12.99 17.75 -9.88
CA ASP A 238 12.96 19.07 -10.54
C ASP A 238 11.53 19.61 -10.71
N THR A 239 10.56 18.74 -10.97
CA THR A 239 9.17 19.14 -11.26
C THR A 239 8.34 19.28 -9.98
N TRP A 240 8.48 18.34 -9.05
CA TRP A 240 7.73 18.28 -7.79
C TRP A 240 8.68 17.99 -6.60
N PRO A 241 9.50 18.98 -6.18
CA PRO A 241 10.54 18.78 -5.16
C PRO A 241 10.02 18.35 -3.78
N SER A 242 8.73 18.58 -3.49
CA SER A 242 8.06 18.16 -2.25
C SER A 242 7.48 16.74 -2.32
N ALA A 243 7.42 16.12 -3.50
CA ALA A 243 6.79 14.83 -3.67
C ALA A 243 7.52 13.71 -2.90
N VAL A 244 6.75 12.75 -2.41
CA VAL A 244 7.21 11.47 -1.89
C VAL A 244 7.09 10.44 -3.01
N VAL A 245 8.14 9.68 -3.28
CA VAL A 245 8.12 8.57 -4.24
C VAL A 245 8.04 7.24 -3.49
N GLN A 246 6.91 6.55 -3.62
CA GLN A 246 6.72 5.19 -3.14
C GLN A 246 6.99 4.19 -4.28
N PHE A 247 7.98 3.33 -4.08
CA PHE A 247 8.23 2.18 -4.95
C PHE A 247 7.33 1.01 -4.54
N GLU A 248 6.71 0.37 -5.53
CA GLU A 248 5.73 -0.69 -5.32
C GLU A 248 5.90 -1.83 -6.33
N ASP A 249 5.86 -3.08 -5.86
CA ASP A 249 5.78 -4.30 -6.67
C ASP A 249 6.91 -4.44 -7.73
N PHE A 250 8.11 -4.00 -7.36
CA PHE A 250 9.34 -4.25 -8.12
C PHE A 250 9.92 -5.64 -7.82
N SER A 251 10.74 -6.15 -8.73
CA SER A 251 11.44 -7.42 -8.55
C SER A 251 12.34 -7.40 -7.31
N ASN A 252 12.52 -8.56 -6.67
CA ASN A 252 13.33 -8.65 -5.44
C ASN A 252 14.77 -8.17 -5.63
N ASN A 253 15.34 -8.36 -6.83
CA ASN A 253 16.70 -7.93 -7.12
C ASN A 253 16.78 -6.40 -7.17
N HIS A 254 15.79 -5.74 -7.78
CA HIS A 254 15.77 -4.29 -7.91
C HIS A 254 15.38 -3.58 -6.60
N CYS A 255 14.46 -4.12 -5.81
CA CYS A 255 13.95 -3.42 -4.62
C CYS A 255 15.06 -2.96 -3.65
N PHE A 256 16.05 -3.81 -3.38
CA PHE A 256 17.15 -3.49 -2.46
C PHE A 256 18.14 -2.49 -3.07
N ASP A 257 18.55 -2.73 -4.31
CA ASP A 257 19.47 -1.87 -5.05
C ASP A 257 18.88 -0.46 -5.23
N MET A 258 17.58 -0.35 -5.49
CA MET A 258 16.86 0.93 -5.58
C MET A 258 16.91 1.70 -4.26
N LEU A 259 16.64 1.05 -3.12
CA LEU A 259 16.75 1.71 -1.82
C LEU A 259 18.19 2.17 -1.56
N GLU A 260 19.19 1.33 -1.83
CA GLU A 260 20.60 1.71 -1.68
C GLU A 260 20.97 2.91 -2.57
N ARG A 261 20.48 2.94 -3.81
CA ARG A 261 20.79 3.97 -4.80
C ARG A 261 20.10 5.31 -4.54
N TYR A 262 18.85 5.28 -4.05
CA TYR A 262 17.96 6.45 -4.03
C TYR A 262 17.57 6.94 -2.63
N GLN A 263 17.48 6.07 -1.62
CA GLN A 263 16.89 6.42 -0.31
C GLN A 263 17.62 7.57 0.39
N LYS A 264 18.91 7.78 0.16
CA LYS A 264 19.68 8.89 0.77
C LYS A 264 19.73 10.16 -0.09
N LYS A 265 19.18 10.12 -1.30
CA LYS A 265 19.24 11.21 -2.29
C LYS A 265 17.88 11.84 -2.55
N TYR A 266 16.81 11.06 -2.39
CA TYR A 266 15.45 11.44 -2.70
C TYR A 266 14.51 11.08 -1.55
N ARG A 267 13.36 11.77 -1.51
CA ARG A 267 12.26 11.45 -0.60
C ARG A 267 11.50 10.23 -1.10
N CYS A 268 12.12 9.05 -0.95
CA CYS A 268 11.53 7.80 -1.41
C CYS A 268 11.59 6.69 -0.37
N PHE A 269 10.66 5.75 -0.49
CA PHE A 269 10.62 4.52 0.30
C PHE A 269 9.98 3.40 -0.53
N ASN A 270 10.13 2.15 -0.09
CA ASN A 270 9.52 0.99 -0.73
C ASN A 270 8.51 0.33 0.22
N ASP A 271 7.25 0.20 -0.19
CA ASP A 271 6.20 -0.32 0.69
C ASP A 271 6.35 -1.83 0.95
N ASP A 272 6.82 -2.61 -0.02
CA ASP A 272 7.04 -4.05 0.12
C ASP A 272 8.11 -4.41 1.17
N ILE A 273 9.11 -3.54 1.34
CA ILE A 273 10.18 -3.70 2.33
C ILE A 273 9.84 -2.96 3.62
N GLN A 274 9.67 -1.65 3.52
CA GLN A 274 9.63 -0.75 4.67
C GLN A 274 8.21 -0.63 5.22
N GLY A 275 7.20 -0.50 4.36
CA GLY A 275 5.79 -0.43 4.79
C GLY A 275 5.30 -1.74 5.41
N THR A 276 5.54 -2.86 4.72
CA THR A 276 5.29 -4.22 5.22
C THR A 276 6.05 -4.47 6.51
N GLY A 277 7.32 -4.05 6.57
CA GLY A 277 8.12 -4.16 7.78
C GLY A 277 7.48 -3.43 8.97
N ALA A 278 7.06 -2.18 8.77
CA ALA A 278 6.46 -1.36 9.81
C ALA A 278 5.10 -1.89 10.31
N VAL A 279 4.19 -2.30 9.41
CA VAL A 279 2.87 -2.83 9.84
C VAL A 279 3.01 -4.17 10.57
N ILE A 280 3.86 -5.07 10.07
CA ILE A 280 4.04 -6.38 10.70
C ILE A 280 4.76 -6.23 12.03
N ALA A 281 5.75 -5.34 12.15
CA ALA A 281 6.42 -5.07 13.42
C ALA A 281 5.42 -4.58 14.49
N ALA A 282 4.52 -3.65 14.14
CA ALA A 282 3.52 -3.13 15.06
C ALA A 282 2.59 -4.24 15.60
N GLY A 283 2.02 -5.06 14.71
CA GLY A 283 1.14 -6.17 15.11
C GLY A 283 1.89 -7.31 15.79
N PHE A 284 3.13 -7.59 15.38
CA PHE A 284 3.95 -8.63 15.99
C PHE A 284 4.31 -8.29 17.43
N LEU A 285 4.66 -7.04 17.75
CA LEU A 285 4.96 -6.65 19.13
C LEU A 285 3.72 -6.62 20.03
N ASN A 286 2.53 -6.38 19.46
CA ASN A 286 1.26 -6.65 20.13
C ASN A 286 1.08 -8.17 20.39
N ALA A 287 1.39 -9.01 19.40
CA ALA A 287 1.33 -10.47 19.56
C ALA A 287 2.34 -10.99 20.59
N VAL A 288 3.55 -10.43 20.65
CA VAL A 288 4.57 -10.71 21.68
C VAL A 288 3.99 -10.45 23.07
N LYS A 289 3.39 -9.28 23.30
CA LYS A 289 2.71 -8.95 24.56
C LYS A 289 1.62 -9.96 24.93
N LYS A 290 0.82 -10.41 23.96
CA LYS A 290 -0.23 -11.43 24.17
C LYS A 290 0.31 -12.85 24.36
N SER A 291 1.47 -13.14 23.80
CA SER A 291 2.08 -14.47 23.89
C SER A 291 2.58 -14.79 25.31
N GLY A 292 2.83 -13.76 26.11
CA GLY A 292 3.42 -13.87 27.45
C GLY A 292 4.94 -14.06 27.46
N LEU A 293 5.58 -14.08 26.29
CA LEU A 293 7.03 -14.18 26.12
C LEU A 293 7.58 -12.82 25.64
N GLY A 294 8.72 -12.39 26.19
CA GLY A 294 9.42 -11.18 25.75
C GLY A 294 10.09 -11.34 24.37
N PRO A 295 10.48 -10.24 23.70
CA PRO A 295 11.06 -10.28 22.35
C PRO A 295 12.29 -11.20 22.21
N LEU A 296 13.16 -11.24 23.23
CA LEU A 296 14.37 -12.06 23.22
C LEU A 296 14.11 -13.54 23.58
N GLU A 297 12.93 -13.86 24.10
CA GLU A 297 12.52 -15.24 24.42
C GLU A 297 11.87 -15.93 23.21
N GLN A 298 11.58 -15.17 22.16
CA GLN A 298 10.99 -15.71 20.94
C GLN A 298 12.01 -16.53 20.14
N ARG A 299 11.51 -17.55 19.45
CA ARG A 299 12.22 -18.27 18.39
C ARG A 299 11.37 -18.18 17.14
N ILE A 300 11.77 -17.31 16.22
CA ILE A 300 10.94 -16.84 15.11
C ILE A 300 11.42 -17.52 13.83
N VAL A 301 10.63 -18.46 13.31
CA VAL A 301 10.89 -19.04 11.98
C VAL A 301 10.14 -18.25 10.94
N VAL A 302 10.87 -17.76 9.93
CA VAL A 302 10.31 -17.00 8.81
C VAL A 302 10.41 -17.86 7.56
N PHE A 303 9.27 -18.27 7.02
CA PHE A 303 9.20 -18.95 5.72
C PHE A 303 9.22 -17.91 4.61
N GLY A 304 10.29 -17.89 3.82
CA GLY A 304 10.62 -16.83 2.87
C GLY A 304 11.83 -16.03 3.34
N ALA A 305 12.69 -15.68 2.39
CA ALA A 305 13.90 -14.88 2.64
C ALA A 305 14.09 -13.78 1.57
N GLY A 306 12.97 -13.26 1.04
CA GLY A 306 12.95 -12.16 0.07
C GLY A 306 12.94 -10.78 0.72
N SER A 307 12.59 -9.76 -0.06
CA SER A 307 12.52 -8.36 0.34
C SER A 307 11.67 -8.11 1.59
N ALA A 308 10.43 -8.60 1.57
CA ALA A 308 9.50 -8.48 2.70
C ALA A 308 10.02 -9.17 3.97
N ALA A 309 10.58 -10.39 3.87
CA ALA A 309 11.12 -11.13 5.02
C ALA A 309 12.25 -10.37 5.73
N VAL A 310 13.18 -9.80 4.97
CA VAL A 310 14.28 -8.99 5.51
C VAL A 310 13.73 -7.70 6.11
N GLY A 311 12.81 -7.01 5.42
CA GLY A 311 12.18 -5.78 5.89
C GLY A 311 11.45 -5.97 7.22
N VAL A 312 10.66 -7.04 7.34
CA VAL A 312 9.93 -7.43 8.55
C VAL A 312 10.86 -7.75 9.70
N ALA A 313 11.88 -8.60 9.52
CA ALA A 313 12.79 -8.95 10.59
C ALA A 313 13.56 -7.72 11.12
N LYS A 314 14.03 -6.85 10.23
CA LYS A 314 14.73 -5.60 10.61
C LYS A 314 13.81 -4.65 11.38
N ASN A 315 12.59 -4.42 10.89
CA ASN A 315 11.64 -3.52 11.56
C ASN A 315 11.18 -4.06 12.92
N ILE A 316 10.96 -5.38 13.05
CA ILE A 316 10.67 -5.99 14.36
C ILE A 316 11.83 -5.73 15.32
N ALA A 317 13.08 -5.94 14.89
CA ALA A 317 14.24 -5.72 15.75
C ALA A 317 14.40 -4.25 16.16
N GLN A 318 14.24 -3.31 15.22
CA GLN A 318 14.28 -1.88 15.49
C GLN A 318 13.16 -1.43 16.43
N LEU A 319 11.92 -1.87 16.19
CA LEU A 319 10.80 -1.49 17.04
C LEU A 319 10.89 -2.14 18.42
N ALA A 320 11.31 -3.41 18.51
CA ALA A 320 11.57 -4.07 19.78
C ALA A 320 12.63 -3.33 20.59
N SER A 321 13.71 -2.88 19.95
CA SER A 321 14.74 -2.07 20.60
C SER A 321 14.17 -0.78 21.18
N ARG A 322 13.36 -0.05 20.40
CA ARG A 322 12.69 1.19 20.84
C ARG A 322 11.70 0.96 21.99
N MET A 323 10.92 -0.11 21.94
CA MET A 323 9.80 -0.35 22.86
C MET A 323 10.20 -1.10 24.14
N TYR A 324 11.24 -1.95 24.07
CA TYR A 324 11.67 -2.82 25.18
C TYR A 324 13.09 -2.51 25.67
N ASN A 325 13.77 -1.52 25.07
CA ASN A 325 15.16 -1.16 25.40
C ASN A 325 16.13 -2.36 25.30
N VAL A 326 15.98 -3.15 24.24
CA VAL A 326 16.82 -4.32 23.92
C VAL A 326 17.75 -4.02 22.74
N ASP A 327 18.85 -4.75 22.63
CA ASP A 327 19.79 -4.58 21.51
C ASP A 327 19.21 -5.18 20.21
N ILE A 328 19.34 -4.43 19.11
CA ILE A 328 18.84 -4.84 17.79
C ILE A 328 19.48 -6.16 17.34
N ALA A 329 20.80 -6.32 17.53
CA ALA A 329 21.51 -7.52 17.11
C ALA A 329 21.08 -8.74 17.90
N GLU A 330 20.74 -8.61 19.19
CA GLU A 330 20.18 -9.71 19.97
C GLU A 330 18.77 -10.10 19.50
N VAL A 331 17.92 -9.13 19.15
CA VAL A 331 16.60 -9.45 18.57
C VAL A 331 16.76 -10.16 17.22
N LEU A 332 17.69 -9.73 16.36
CA LEU A 332 17.95 -10.37 15.06
C LEU A 332 18.38 -11.85 15.21
N LYS A 333 19.08 -12.22 16.29
CA LYS A 333 19.45 -13.63 16.56
C LYS A 333 18.25 -14.54 16.86
N THR A 334 17.09 -13.99 17.16
CA THR A 334 15.86 -14.79 17.39
C THR A 334 15.25 -15.30 16.08
N PHE A 335 15.66 -14.76 14.93
CA PHE A 335 15.12 -15.10 13.62
C PHE A 335 15.85 -16.27 12.95
N TYR A 336 15.09 -17.09 12.24
CA TYR A 336 15.53 -18.22 11.43
C TYR A 336 14.81 -18.15 10.08
N LEU A 337 15.49 -17.66 9.04
CA LEU A 337 14.92 -17.52 7.71
C LEU A 337 15.05 -18.83 6.91
N VAL A 338 13.99 -19.26 6.25
CA VAL A 338 13.95 -20.46 5.42
C VAL A 338 13.65 -20.06 3.99
N ASP A 339 14.53 -20.40 3.04
CA ASP A 339 14.28 -20.22 1.61
C ASP A 339 14.14 -21.56 0.88
N THR A 340 14.10 -21.54 -0.45
CA THR A 340 13.93 -22.74 -1.27
C THR A 340 15.05 -23.77 -1.12
N LYS A 341 16.15 -23.44 -0.43
CA LYS A 341 17.30 -24.33 -0.15
C LYS A 341 17.41 -24.73 1.33
N GLY A 342 16.44 -24.35 2.16
CA GLY A 342 16.43 -24.61 3.61
C GLY A 342 16.81 -23.40 4.45
N LEU A 343 17.29 -23.65 5.68
CA LEU A 343 17.68 -22.60 6.62
C LEU A 343 18.80 -21.73 6.04
N VAL A 344 18.68 -20.41 6.14
CA VAL A 344 19.72 -19.45 5.74
C VAL A 344 20.80 -19.39 6.83
N SER A 345 21.99 -19.90 6.54
CA SER A 345 23.14 -19.92 7.44
C SER A 345 24.46 -19.69 6.69
N ASP A 346 25.50 -19.25 7.41
CA ASP A 346 26.85 -19.07 6.85
C ASP A 346 27.50 -20.42 6.47
N THR A 347 27.03 -21.51 7.06
CA THR A 347 27.55 -22.87 6.85
C THR A 347 26.75 -23.67 5.81
N ARG A 348 25.77 -23.07 5.13
CA ARG A 348 24.94 -23.73 4.12
C ARG A 348 25.70 -24.17 2.86
N GLY A 349 26.83 -23.51 2.58
CA GLY A 349 27.76 -23.87 1.51
C GLY A 349 27.46 -23.26 0.13
N ASP A 350 26.38 -22.49 -0.03
CA ASP A 350 26.09 -21.72 -1.25
C ASP A 350 26.35 -20.22 -1.06
N LYS A 351 26.49 -19.49 -2.18
CA LYS A 351 26.61 -18.03 -2.15
C LYS A 351 25.24 -17.41 -1.84
N LEU A 352 25.10 -16.87 -0.63
CA LEU A 352 23.91 -16.11 -0.23
C LEU A 352 23.81 -14.81 -1.02
N ALA A 353 22.57 -14.40 -1.33
CA ALA A 353 22.32 -13.06 -1.82
C ALA A 353 22.63 -12.03 -0.74
N ALA A 354 23.10 -10.83 -1.11
CA ALA A 354 23.60 -9.82 -0.16
C ALA A 354 22.58 -9.48 0.95
N HIS A 355 21.30 -9.35 0.60
CA HIS A 355 20.23 -9.06 1.56
C HIS A 355 19.99 -10.16 2.60
N LYS A 356 20.41 -11.41 2.34
CA LYS A 356 20.26 -12.54 3.27
C LYS A 356 21.39 -12.63 4.29
N VAL A 357 22.56 -12.07 3.98
CA VAL A 357 23.78 -12.19 4.80
C VAL A 357 23.60 -11.55 6.19
N LEU A 358 22.82 -10.47 6.30
CA LEU A 358 22.57 -9.83 7.59
C LEU A 358 21.80 -10.74 8.57
N LEU A 359 20.93 -11.60 8.05
CA LEU A 359 20.02 -12.46 8.80
C LEU A 359 20.43 -13.95 8.76
N SER A 360 21.61 -14.26 8.20
CA SER A 360 22.11 -15.62 8.19
C SER A 360 22.48 -16.07 9.60
N ARG A 361 22.19 -17.34 9.89
CA ARG A 361 22.61 -17.96 11.14
C ARG A 361 24.10 -18.21 11.14
N LYS A 362 24.75 -17.80 12.23
CA LYS A 362 26.20 -17.94 12.47
C LYS A 362 26.53 -19.06 13.45
N ASP A 363 25.53 -19.57 14.13
CA ASP A 363 25.61 -20.54 15.22
C ASP A 363 25.12 -21.94 14.81
N ILE A 364 25.01 -22.19 13.50
CA ILE A 364 24.56 -23.47 12.94
C ILE A 364 25.76 -24.20 12.35
N SER A 365 25.99 -25.45 12.76
CA SER A 365 27.09 -26.25 12.23
C SER A 365 26.88 -26.59 10.75
N ALA A 366 27.95 -26.93 10.03
CA ALA A 366 27.84 -27.36 8.64
C ALA A 366 27.03 -28.67 8.51
N GLU A 367 27.09 -29.54 9.51
CA GLU A 367 26.30 -30.78 9.57
C GLU A 367 24.80 -30.47 9.75
N ASP A 368 24.45 -29.60 10.69
CA ASP A 368 23.06 -29.16 10.88
C ASP A 368 22.51 -28.50 9.60
N SER A 369 23.27 -27.61 8.98
CA SER A 369 22.89 -26.95 7.73
C SER A 369 22.65 -27.93 6.56
N GLN A 370 23.27 -29.12 6.58
CA GLN A 370 23.01 -30.17 5.60
C GLN A 370 21.68 -30.89 5.85
N ASN A 371 21.23 -30.96 7.11
CA ASN A 371 19.97 -31.60 7.49
C ASN A 371 18.77 -30.63 7.47
N LEU A 372 19.01 -29.32 7.58
CA LEU A 372 17.98 -28.29 7.63
C LEU A 372 17.53 -27.81 6.24
N LYS A 373 16.95 -28.73 5.44
CA LYS A 373 16.60 -28.48 4.03
C LYS A 373 15.13 -28.12 3.78
N SER A 374 14.22 -28.52 4.67
CA SER A 374 12.79 -28.19 4.59
C SER A 374 12.35 -27.27 5.72
N LEU A 375 11.13 -26.72 5.60
CA LEU A 375 10.52 -25.96 6.69
C LEU A 375 10.28 -26.86 7.90
N GLU A 376 9.83 -28.10 7.67
CA GLU A 376 9.60 -29.11 8.70
C GLU A 376 10.86 -29.40 9.51
N ASP A 377 12.01 -29.61 8.85
CA ASP A 377 13.30 -29.86 9.52
C ASP A 377 13.67 -28.69 10.45
N VAL A 378 13.51 -27.46 9.94
CA VAL A 378 13.80 -26.24 10.69
C VAL A 378 12.86 -26.07 11.88
N VAL A 379 11.56 -26.30 11.71
CA VAL A 379 10.59 -26.21 12.80
C VAL A 379 10.89 -27.23 13.90
N GLN A 380 11.25 -28.46 13.53
CA GLN A 380 11.61 -29.51 14.50
C GLN A 380 12.89 -29.16 15.27
N PHE A 381 13.90 -28.62 14.58
CA PHE A 381 15.17 -28.21 15.19
C PHE A 381 15.02 -26.99 16.10
N VAL A 382 14.41 -25.92 15.59
CA VAL A 382 14.30 -24.61 16.26
C VAL A 382 13.30 -24.63 17.40
N LYS A 383 12.26 -25.49 17.32
CA LYS A 383 11.13 -25.50 18.27
C LYS A 383 10.52 -24.09 18.42
N PRO A 384 10.05 -23.48 17.33
CA PRO A 384 9.69 -22.07 17.29
C PRO A 384 8.52 -21.75 18.21
N THR A 385 8.47 -20.49 18.64
CA THR A 385 7.33 -19.88 19.34
C THR A 385 6.47 -19.04 18.38
N ALA A 386 7.06 -18.64 17.24
CA ALA A 386 6.41 -17.85 16.21
C ALA A 386 6.74 -18.35 14.80
N LEU A 387 5.74 -18.34 13.92
CA LEU A 387 5.86 -18.58 12.48
C LEU A 387 5.39 -17.36 11.68
N LEU A 388 6.23 -16.86 10.78
CA LEU A 388 5.89 -15.80 9.84
C LEU A 388 6.01 -16.33 8.42
N GLY A 389 4.94 -16.23 7.63
CA GLY A 389 4.88 -16.66 6.25
C GLY A 389 5.01 -15.50 5.28
N LEU A 390 6.12 -15.43 4.55
CA LEU A 390 6.48 -14.38 3.59
C LEU A 390 7.08 -15.00 2.31
N GLY A 391 6.62 -16.21 1.96
CA GLY A 391 7.17 -17.00 0.86
C GLY A 391 6.42 -16.82 -0.48
N GLY A 392 5.20 -16.26 -0.46
CA GLY A 392 4.34 -16.13 -1.64
C GLY A 392 3.77 -17.46 -2.14
N VAL A 393 3.84 -18.51 -1.32
CA VAL A 393 3.37 -19.86 -1.67
C VAL A 393 2.73 -20.51 -0.45
N GLY A 394 1.56 -21.12 -0.67
CA GLY A 394 0.78 -21.80 0.34
C GLY A 394 -0.19 -22.79 -0.31
N PRO A 395 -0.75 -23.73 0.47
CA PRO A 395 -0.51 -23.93 1.91
C PRO A 395 0.84 -24.62 2.17
N VAL A 396 1.55 -24.19 3.23
CA VAL A 396 2.85 -24.76 3.65
C VAL A 396 2.99 -24.88 5.18
N PHE A 397 2.21 -24.13 5.96
CA PHE A 397 2.13 -24.32 7.41
C PHE A 397 1.16 -25.45 7.70
N THR A 398 1.67 -26.69 7.62
CA THR A 398 0.87 -27.90 7.81
C THR A 398 0.37 -28.06 9.25
N GLU A 399 -0.65 -28.91 9.45
CA GLU A 399 -1.16 -29.23 10.80
C GLU A 399 -0.06 -29.70 11.74
N ALA A 400 0.87 -30.53 11.26
CA ALA A 400 2.00 -31.02 12.05
C ALA A 400 2.93 -29.88 12.49
N ILE A 401 3.24 -28.95 11.59
CA ILE A 401 4.06 -27.76 11.90
C ILE A 401 3.33 -26.90 12.95
N VAL A 402 2.06 -26.57 12.73
CA VAL A 402 1.29 -25.70 13.62
C VAL A 402 1.15 -26.30 15.02
N LYS A 403 0.85 -27.61 15.11
CA LYS A 403 0.81 -28.33 16.39
C LYS A 403 2.16 -28.37 17.10
N SER A 404 3.26 -28.50 16.35
CA SER A 404 4.61 -28.42 16.92
C SER A 404 4.87 -27.06 17.57
N VAL A 405 4.48 -25.96 16.92
CA VAL A 405 4.64 -24.60 17.49
C VAL A 405 3.77 -24.42 18.73
N ALA A 406 2.53 -24.91 18.70
CA ALA A 406 1.63 -24.89 19.86
C ALA A 406 2.13 -25.72 21.05
N ALA A 407 2.94 -26.75 20.81
CA ALA A 407 3.60 -27.50 21.89
C ALA A 407 4.76 -26.72 22.54
N ASN A 408 5.32 -25.72 21.85
CA ASN A 408 6.47 -24.94 22.30
C ASN A 408 6.10 -23.57 22.90
N ALA A 409 4.86 -23.11 22.69
CA ALA A 409 4.34 -21.85 23.23
C ALA A 409 2.85 -21.98 23.57
N ALA A 410 2.46 -21.54 24.77
CA ALA A 410 1.06 -21.57 25.21
C ALA A 410 0.13 -20.72 24.32
N ARG A 411 0.67 -19.65 23.73
CA ARG A 411 0.00 -18.74 22.80
C ARG A 411 0.90 -18.56 21.58
N PRO A 412 0.91 -19.53 20.63
CA PRO A 412 1.84 -19.49 19.50
C PRO A 412 1.46 -18.37 18.53
N ILE A 413 2.45 -17.63 18.03
CA ILE A 413 2.23 -16.58 17.03
C ILE A 413 2.30 -17.21 15.63
N ILE A 414 1.24 -17.12 14.84
CA ILE A 414 1.17 -17.72 13.49
C ILE A 414 0.66 -16.67 12.51
N PHE A 415 1.56 -16.10 11.72
CA PHE A 415 1.29 -15.00 10.81
C PHE A 415 1.40 -15.47 9.35
N PRO A 416 0.30 -15.88 8.69
CA PRO A 416 0.29 -16.21 7.27
C PRO A 416 0.12 -14.95 6.41
N LEU A 417 1.23 -14.33 5.99
CA LEU A 417 1.25 -12.97 5.43
C LEU A 417 1.25 -12.94 3.90
N SER A 418 1.35 -14.08 3.22
CA SER A 418 1.33 -14.09 1.75
C SER A 418 -0.03 -13.72 1.16
N ASN A 419 0.01 -12.91 0.09
CA ASN A 419 -1.15 -12.43 -0.66
C ASN A 419 -1.16 -12.98 -2.10
N PRO A 420 -2.33 -13.18 -2.73
CA PRO A 420 -3.69 -13.09 -2.16
C PRO A 420 -4.02 -14.33 -1.29
N THR A 421 -5.27 -14.45 -0.83
CA THR A 421 -5.80 -15.56 0.00
C THR A 421 -5.35 -16.95 -0.47
N SER A 422 -5.30 -17.20 -1.78
CA SER A 422 -4.87 -18.48 -2.38
C SER A 422 -3.38 -18.79 -2.21
N LYS A 423 -2.59 -17.84 -1.74
CA LYS A 423 -1.14 -17.98 -1.46
C LYS A 423 -0.82 -17.99 0.03
N SER A 424 -1.83 -17.85 0.89
CA SER A 424 -1.67 -17.85 2.33
C SER A 424 -1.11 -19.19 2.84
N GLU A 425 -0.15 -19.13 3.75
CA GLU A 425 0.59 -20.30 4.24
C GLU A 425 -0.28 -21.30 5.00
N VAL A 426 -1.33 -20.81 5.67
CA VAL A 426 -2.37 -21.59 6.36
C VAL A 426 -3.65 -20.75 6.44
N MET A 427 -4.81 -21.39 6.33
CA MET A 427 -6.08 -20.71 6.59
C MET A 427 -6.19 -20.42 8.10
N PRO A 428 -6.55 -19.20 8.54
CA PRO A 428 -6.69 -18.91 9.97
C PRO A 428 -7.61 -19.88 10.71
N ASP A 429 -8.69 -20.33 10.07
CA ASP A 429 -9.60 -21.32 10.65
C ASP A 429 -8.91 -22.67 10.96
N ASP A 430 -8.04 -23.15 10.07
CA ASP A 430 -7.21 -24.33 10.30
C ASP A 430 -6.28 -24.13 11.50
N ALA A 431 -5.53 -23.03 11.50
CA ALA A 431 -4.58 -22.72 12.57
C ALA A 431 -5.28 -22.59 13.94
N TYR A 432 -6.45 -21.96 14.00
CA TYR A 432 -7.23 -21.91 15.23
C TYR A 432 -7.72 -23.29 15.67
N ARG A 433 -8.22 -24.14 14.76
CA ARG A 433 -8.64 -25.51 15.11
C ARG A 433 -7.47 -26.35 15.62
N TRP A 434 -6.34 -26.34 14.93
CA TRP A 434 -5.17 -27.14 15.28
C TRP A 434 -4.50 -26.71 16.60
N THR A 435 -4.75 -25.48 17.04
CA THR A 435 -4.25 -24.92 18.30
C THR A 435 -5.32 -24.77 19.37
N ASN A 436 -6.53 -25.30 19.15
CA ASN A 436 -7.66 -25.16 20.08
C ASN A 436 -7.98 -23.70 20.46
N GLY A 437 -7.81 -22.78 19.50
CA GLY A 437 -8.03 -21.34 19.66
C GLY A 437 -6.87 -20.57 20.31
N ALA A 438 -5.73 -21.23 20.59
CA ALA A 438 -4.60 -20.58 21.26
C ALA A 438 -3.75 -19.69 20.34
N ALA A 439 -3.73 -19.96 19.03
CA ALA A 439 -2.92 -19.21 18.07
C ALA A 439 -3.27 -17.70 18.06
N ILE A 440 -2.24 -16.87 17.99
CA ILE A 440 -2.36 -15.42 17.75
C ILE A 440 -2.07 -15.21 16.26
N ILE A 441 -3.05 -14.69 15.51
CA ILE A 441 -2.99 -14.64 14.05
C ILE A 441 -3.18 -13.21 13.53
N ALA A 442 -2.22 -12.77 12.72
CA ALA A 442 -2.38 -11.70 11.75
C ALA A 442 -2.08 -12.26 10.34
N SER A 443 -3.03 -12.13 9.41
CA SER A 443 -2.86 -12.56 8.02
C SER A 443 -2.57 -11.38 7.09
N GLY A 444 -2.03 -11.66 5.90
CA GLY A 444 -1.84 -10.64 4.85
C GLY A 444 -3.16 -10.27 4.16
N SER A 445 -3.96 -11.29 3.84
CA SER A 445 -5.28 -11.16 3.22
C SER A 445 -6.41 -11.20 4.25
N PRO A 446 -7.60 -10.65 3.96
CA PRO A 446 -8.74 -10.73 4.85
C PRO A 446 -9.31 -12.15 4.90
N PHE A 447 -9.76 -12.58 6.09
CA PHE A 447 -10.41 -13.87 6.33
C PHE A 447 -11.66 -13.69 7.21
N PRO A 448 -12.68 -14.55 7.03
CA PRO A 448 -13.84 -14.56 7.90
C PRO A 448 -13.46 -14.98 9.33
N ALA A 449 -14.34 -14.68 10.29
CA ALA A 449 -14.18 -15.16 11.65
C ALA A 449 -14.40 -16.68 11.76
N SER A 450 -13.69 -17.30 12.69
CA SER A 450 -13.79 -18.71 13.04
C SER A 450 -14.58 -18.91 14.33
N THR A 451 -15.27 -20.05 14.46
CA THR A 451 -15.94 -20.43 15.72
C THR A 451 -15.27 -21.66 16.30
N ILE A 452 -14.59 -21.51 17.45
CA ILE A 452 -13.82 -22.55 18.11
C ILE A 452 -14.34 -22.70 19.54
N ASN A 453 -14.79 -23.89 19.92
CA ASN A 453 -15.34 -24.18 21.26
C ASN A 453 -16.42 -23.19 21.72
N GLY A 454 -17.27 -22.71 20.79
CA GLY A 454 -18.31 -21.73 21.07
C GLY A 454 -17.83 -20.27 21.17
N LYS A 455 -16.53 -20.00 21.01
CA LYS A 455 -15.96 -18.63 20.93
C LYS A 455 -15.74 -18.25 19.46
N THR A 456 -16.23 -17.08 19.08
CA THR A 456 -15.91 -16.46 17.79
C THR A 456 -14.58 -15.72 17.87
N ILE A 457 -13.66 -16.00 16.94
CA ILE A 457 -12.33 -15.41 16.88
C ILE A 457 -12.12 -14.90 15.44
N LYS A 458 -11.84 -13.60 15.29
CA LYS A 458 -11.53 -12.99 13.99
C LYS A 458 -10.02 -12.77 13.88
N PRO A 459 -9.35 -13.31 12.84
CA PRO A 459 -7.93 -13.03 12.65
C PRO A 459 -7.72 -11.55 12.34
N SER A 460 -6.62 -11.00 12.85
CA SER A 460 -6.18 -9.66 12.48
C SER A 460 -5.66 -9.64 11.04
N GLN A 461 -5.60 -8.47 10.40
CA GLN A 461 -4.96 -8.31 9.10
C GLN A 461 -3.78 -7.34 9.18
N GLY A 462 -2.58 -7.81 8.87
CA GLY A 462 -1.37 -6.99 8.73
C GLY A 462 -1.36 -6.22 7.41
N ASN A 463 -2.31 -5.31 7.21
CA ASN A 463 -2.49 -4.58 5.96
C ASN A 463 -1.64 -3.30 5.92
N ASN A 464 -0.79 -3.13 4.92
CA ASN A 464 0.06 -1.95 4.75
C ASN A 464 -0.73 -0.63 4.74
N LEU A 465 -2.03 -0.66 4.43
CA LEU A 465 -2.94 0.48 4.53
C LEU A 465 -2.84 1.21 5.88
N TYR A 466 -2.53 0.52 6.97
CA TYR A 466 -2.34 1.18 8.26
C TYR A 466 -1.15 2.14 8.31
N VAL A 467 -0.13 1.96 7.47
CA VAL A 467 1.15 2.65 7.60
C VAL A 467 1.40 3.64 6.46
N PHE A 468 1.42 3.17 5.21
CA PHE A 468 1.90 4.00 4.11
C PHE A 468 1.12 5.31 3.93
N PRO A 469 -0.22 5.39 4.14
CA PRO A 469 -0.93 6.66 3.99
C PRO A 469 -0.42 7.71 4.98
N GLY A 470 -0.29 7.36 6.26
CA GLY A 470 0.22 8.25 7.28
C GLY A 470 1.69 8.63 7.07
N VAL A 471 2.52 7.69 6.63
CA VAL A 471 3.93 7.95 6.29
C VAL A 471 4.04 8.94 5.13
N GLY A 472 3.36 8.67 4.01
CA GLY A 472 3.40 9.57 2.85
C GLY A 472 2.81 10.95 3.16
N LEU A 473 1.72 11.04 3.93
CA LEU A 473 1.18 12.31 4.39
C LEU A 473 2.18 13.09 5.27
N GLY A 474 2.75 12.44 6.28
CA GLY A 474 3.72 13.06 7.16
C GLY A 474 4.95 13.56 6.41
N CYS A 475 5.50 12.74 5.51
CA CYS A 475 6.65 13.09 4.68
C CYS A 475 6.35 14.19 3.65
N ALA A 476 5.15 14.22 3.06
CA ALA A 476 4.73 15.28 2.15
C ALA A 476 4.58 16.64 2.87
N LEU A 477 4.15 16.62 4.14
CA LEU A 477 4.01 17.83 4.95
C LEU A 477 5.35 18.34 5.49
N VAL A 478 6.18 17.47 6.08
CA VAL A 478 7.47 17.86 6.69
C VAL A 478 8.61 17.99 5.68
N GLN A 479 8.42 17.44 4.47
CA GLN A 479 9.30 17.59 3.32
C GLN A 479 10.79 17.29 3.61
N PRO A 480 11.15 16.16 4.26
CA PRO A 480 12.55 15.86 4.54
C PRO A 480 13.29 15.59 3.22
N SER A 481 14.59 15.89 3.13
CA SER A 481 15.34 15.65 1.89
C SER A 481 15.38 14.17 1.48
N TYR A 482 15.20 13.28 2.45
CA TYR A 482 15.15 11.84 2.28
C TYR A 482 14.35 11.18 3.42
N ILE A 483 13.98 9.90 3.28
CA ILE A 483 13.18 9.16 4.28
C ILE A 483 14.06 8.08 4.95
N PRO A 484 14.58 8.32 6.17
CA PRO A 484 15.30 7.30 6.93
C PRO A 484 14.35 6.29 7.58
N ASP A 485 14.88 5.10 7.89
CA ASP A 485 14.14 4.02 8.57
C ASP A 485 13.53 4.47 9.91
N ASP A 486 14.16 5.44 10.61
CA ASP A 486 13.65 6.02 11.86
C ASP A 486 12.21 6.56 11.73
N LEU A 487 11.83 7.14 10.58
CA LEU A 487 10.47 7.65 10.35
C LEU A 487 9.47 6.49 10.26
N LEU A 488 9.86 5.37 9.65
CA LEU A 488 9.03 4.17 9.53
C LEU A 488 8.91 3.45 10.88
N VAL A 489 9.97 3.44 11.68
CA VAL A 489 9.94 2.92 13.06
C VAL A 489 9.04 3.79 13.95
N ALA A 490 9.04 5.12 13.77
CA ALA A 490 8.10 6.00 14.46
C ALA A 490 6.64 5.72 14.06
N ALA A 491 6.37 5.52 12.77
CA ALA A 491 5.05 5.11 12.28
C ALA A 491 4.61 3.76 12.88
N SER A 492 5.51 2.77 12.92
CA SER A 492 5.25 1.45 13.50
C SER A 492 4.98 1.52 15.01
N ALA A 493 5.76 2.33 15.75
CA ALA A 493 5.53 2.57 17.18
C ALA A 493 4.18 3.22 17.44
N CYS A 494 3.80 4.20 16.62
CA CYS A 494 2.48 4.83 16.69
C CYS A 494 1.36 3.80 16.50
N LEU A 495 1.41 3.01 15.43
CA LEU A 495 0.41 1.98 15.14
C LEU A 495 0.32 0.93 16.26
N ASN A 496 1.46 0.50 16.79
CA ASN A 496 1.51 -0.42 17.93
C ASN A 496 0.75 0.15 19.14
N LEU A 497 1.01 1.41 19.49
CA LEU A 497 0.42 2.11 20.63
C LEU A 497 -1.06 2.48 20.45
N LEU A 498 -1.53 2.66 19.21
CA LEU A 498 -2.94 2.93 18.92
C LEU A 498 -3.84 1.70 19.14
N THR A 499 -3.27 0.50 19.26
CA THR A 499 -4.05 -0.70 19.57
C THR A 499 -4.39 -0.73 21.06
N THR A 500 -5.68 -0.57 21.36
CA THR A 500 -6.20 -0.46 22.74
C THR A 500 -6.20 -1.79 23.49
N PRO A 501 -6.16 -1.79 24.83
CA PRO A 501 -6.33 -3.02 25.62
C PRO A 501 -7.61 -3.79 25.29
N GLU A 502 -8.72 -3.10 25.03
CA GLU A 502 -10.02 -3.70 24.69
C GLU A 502 -9.96 -4.47 23.37
N GLN A 503 -9.30 -3.91 22.35
CA GLN A 503 -9.03 -4.60 21.08
C GLN A 503 -8.16 -5.84 21.29
N MET A 504 -7.13 -5.71 22.14
CA MET A 504 -6.24 -6.82 22.47
C MET A 504 -6.98 -7.96 23.20
N GLU A 505 -7.97 -7.67 24.05
CA GLU A 505 -8.79 -8.68 24.73
C GLU A 505 -9.61 -9.53 23.75
N VAL A 506 -10.09 -8.93 22.65
CA VAL A 506 -10.84 -9.61 21.58
C VAL A 506 -9.95 -10.12 20.44
N GLU A 507 -8.68 -10.39 20.74
CA GLU A 507 -7.69 -10.99 19.83
C GLU A 507 -7.33 -10.13 18.59
N GLN A 508 -7.63 -8.83 18.61
CA GLN A 508 -7.18 -7.90 17.57
C GLN A 508 -5.79 -7.34 17.89
N LEU A 509 -4.93 -7.25 16.86
CA LEU A 509 -3.55 -6.77 16.95
C LEU A 509 -3.34 -5.38 16.34
N TYR A 510 -4.40 -4.82 15.75
CA TYR A 510 -4.45 -3.53 15.08
C TYR A 510 -5.75 -2.80 15.46
N PRO A 511 -5.78 -1.46 15.38
CA PRO A 511 -7.00 -0.68 15.53
C PRO A 511 -7.99 -0.93 14.36
N PRO A 512 -9.29 -0.63 14.51
CA PRO A 512 -10.30 -0.78 13.46
C PRO A 512 -9.95 0.06 12.21
N LEU A 513 -10.23 -0.49 11.02
CA LEU A 513 -9.96 0.19 9.74
C LEU A 513 -10.92 1.37 9.50
N GLU A 514 -12.07 1.38 10.16
CA GLU A 514 -13.03 2.48 10.13
C GLU A 514 -12.42 3.78 10.67
N ASP A 515 -11.38 3.68 11.51
CA ASP A 515 -10.64 4.83 12.06
C ASP A 515 -9.41 5.20 11.21
N ILE A 516 -9.29 4.71 9.97
CA ILE A 516 -8.05 4.84 9.17
C ILE A 516 -7.59 6.28 8.95
N HIS A 517 -8.52 7.23 8.79
CA HIS A 517 -8.20 8.65 8.68
C HIS A 517 -7.50 9.19 9.93
N ASN A 518 -8.01 8.81 11.10
CA ASN A 518 -7.45 9.23 12.39
C ASN A 518 -6.13 8.50 12.70
N ILE A 519 -6.04 7.20 12.38
CA ILE A 519 -4.80 6.43 12.49
C ILE A 519 -3.70 7.08 11.64
N SER A 520 -3.99 7.40 10.38
CA SER A 520 -3.05 8.06 9.47
C SER A 520 -2.64 9.45 9.96
N ALA A 521 -3.54 10.21 10.57
CA ALA A 521 -3.22 11.51 11.16
C ALA A 521 -2.23 11.39 12.34
N HIS A 522 -2.40 10.38 13.21
CA HIS A 522 -1.47 10.12 14.31
C HIS A 522 -0.11 9.61 13.82
N ILE A 523 -0.10 8.75 12.80
CA ILE A 523 1.15 8.28 12.18
C ILE A 523 1.88 9.44 11.52
N ALA A 524 1.20 10.26 10.71
CA ALA A 524 1.77 11.45 10.11
C ALA A 524 2.34 12.39 11.17
N THR A 525 1.63 12.58 12.29
CA THR A 525 2.11 13.38 13.43
C THR A 525 3.45 12.85 13.97
N GLU A 526 3.55 11.55 14.23
CA GLU A 526 4.79 10.94 14.75
C GLU A 526 5.94 10.97 13.72
N VAL A 527 5.64 10.83 12.44
CA VAL A 527 6.62 10.98 11.35
C VAL A 527 7.17 12.41 11.31
N ILE A 528 6.30 13.42 11.44
CA ILE A 528 6.73 14.84 11.51
C ILE A 528 7.59 15.07 12.76
N MET A 529 7.12 14.63 13.93
CA MET A 529 7.84 14.77 15.19
C MET A 529 9.24 14.13 15.12
N GLU A 530 9.34 12.94 14.54
CA GLU A 530 10.62 12.24 14.40
C GLU A 530 11.55 12.95 13.40
N ALA A 531 11.03 13.44 12.28
CA ALA A 531 11.82 14.23 11.33
C ALA A 531 12.35 15.53 11.97
N GLN A 532 11.53 16.21 12.77
CA GLN A 532 11.94 17.40 13.53
C GLN A 532 12.98 17.05 14.61
N ARG A 533 12.83 15.93 15.32
CA ARG A 533 13.79 15.43 16.31
C ARG A 533 15.16 15.14 15.69
N LEU A 534 15.16 14.58 14.48
CA LEU A 534 16.37 14.29 13.71
C LEU A 534 16.96 15.53 13.02
N GLY A 535 16.25 16.67 13.03
CA GLY A 535 16.69 17.91 12.39
C GLY A 535 16.65 17.88 10.85
N ILE A 536 15.85 16.98 10.27
CA ILE A 536 15.73 16.78 8.82
C ILE A 536 14.43 17.35 8.24
N ASP A 537 13.67 18.13 9.02
CA ASP A 537 12.45 18.79 8.58
C ASP A 537 12.75 19.90 7.56
N GLY A 538 12.27 19.72 6.32
CA GLY A 538 12.43 20.69 5.25
C GLY A 538 11.40 21.83 5.34
N ASN A 539 10.18 21.52 5.78
CA ASN A 539 9.14 22.51 6.03
C ASN A 539 9.23 23.04 7.47
N LYS A 540 9.82 24.23 7.63
CA LYS A 540 10.05 24.86 8.94
C LYS A 540 8.81 25.56 9.51
N ASP A 541 7.74 25.71 8.73
CA ASP A 541 6.51 26.39 9.14
C ASP A 541 5.57 25.48 9.94
N LEU A 542 5.85 24.17 9.99
CA LEU A 542 5.06 23.24 10.79
C LEU A 542 5.21 23.52 12.30
N PRO A 543 4.12 23.34 13.08
CA PRO A 543 4.21 23.41 14.54
C PRO A 543 5.21 22.41 15.11
N ARG A 544 5.71 22.69 16.32
CA ARG A 544 6.65 21.81 17.06
C ARG A 544 5.95 20.97 18.13
N GLU A 545 4.78 21.42 18.58
CA GLU A 545 3.99 20.73 19.59
C GLU A 545 3.11 19.66 18.92
N LYS A 546 3.15 18.44 19.46
CA LYS A 546 2.46 17.27 18.92
C LYS A 546 0.97 17.51 18.67
N ASP A 547 0.26 18.10 19.63
CA ASP A 547 -1.18 18.35 19.53
C ASP A 547 -1.50 19.40 18.45
N ALA A 548 -0.62 20.40 18.29
CA ALA A 548 -0.77 21.41 17.25
C ALA A 548 -0.52 20.82 15.85
N ILE A 549 0.47 19.92 15.71
CA ILE A 549 0.72 19.18 14.48
C ILE A 549 -0.50 18.32 14.11
N LEU A 550 -1.03 17.54 15.07
CA LEU A 550 -2.19 16.68 14.86
C LEU A 550 -3.43 17.49 14.45
N ALA A 551 -3.69 18.62 15.11
CA ALA A 551 -4.80 19.50 14.77
C ALA A 551 -4.66 20.11 13.36
N ALA A 552 -3.45 20.54 12.99
CA ALA A 552 -3.15 21.04 11.66
C ALA A 552 -3.38 19.97 10.58
N ILE A 553 -2.89 18.74 10.82
CA ILE A 553 -3.12 17.61 9.91
C ILE A 553 -4.61 17.36 9.74
N LYS A 554 -5.35 17.15 10.83
CA LYS A 554 -6.79 16.84 10.78
C LYS A 554 -7.60 17.90 10.05
N THR A 555 -7.21 19.18 10.18
CA THR A 555 -7.83 20.29 9.45
C THR A 555 -7.52 20.28 7.95
N SER A 556 -6.32 19.81 7.58
CA SER A 556 -5.87 19.75 6.18
C SER A 556 -6.33 18.50 5.42
N GLN A 557 -6.77 17.45 6.12
CA GLN A 557 -7.24 16.21 5.51
C GLN A 557 -8.47 16.48 4.65
N TRP A 558 -8.38 16.09 3.39
CA TRP A 558 -9.48 16.16 2.44
C TRP A 558 -10.60 15.19 2.83
N VAL A 559 -11.83 15.69 2.75
CA VAL A 559 -13.06 14.91 2.99
C VAL A 559 -13.92 15.02 1.74
N PRO A 560 -14.48 13.90 1.23
CA PRO A 560 -15.31 13.92 0.03
C PRO A 560 -16.64 14.62 0.31
N HIS A 561 -16.72 15.88 -0.07
CA HIS A 561 -17.96 16.66 -0.09
C HIS A 561 -18.00 17.52 -1.36
N TYR A 562 -19.19 17.88 -1.80
CA TYR A 562 -19.33 18.88 -2.85
C TYR A 562 -19.14 20.27 -2.23
N PRO A 563 -18.13 21.04 -2.64
CA PRO A 563 -17.95 22.39 -2.10
C PRO A 563 -19.16 23.27 -2.48
N ALA A 564 -19.55 24.22 -1.63
CA ALA A 564 -20.71 25.07 -1.91
C ALA A 564 -20.55 25.84 -3.24
N GLU A 565 -19.35 26.34 -3.48
CA GLU A 565 -18.96 27.00 -4.73
C GLU A 565 -18.22 26.03 -5.66
N LEU A 566 -18.27 26.28 -6.96
CA LEU A 566 -17.45 25.57 -7.93
C LEU A 566 -16.14 26.33 -8.10
N ASP A 567 -15.03 25.63 -7.90
CA ASP A 567 -13.73 26.16 -8.28
C ASP A 567 -13.59 26.10 -9.80
N VAL A 568 -13.93 27.21 -10.44
CA VAL A 568 -13.86 27.35 -11.90
C VAL A 568 -12.43 27.44 -12.42
N SER A 569 -11.41 27.52 -11.55
CA SER A 569 -10.00 27.45 -11.97
C SER A 569 -9.58 26.06 -12.46
N LEU A 570 -10.39 25.04 -12.14
CA LEU A 570 -10.22 23.65 -12.59
C LEU A 570 -10.92 23.36 -13.93
N LEU A 571 -11.59 24.34 -14.55
CA LEU A 571 -12.17 24.27 -15.91
C LEU A 571 -11.17 24.85 -16.92
#